data_AF-A0A924E216-F1
#
_entry.id   AF-A0A924E216-F1
#
_cell.length_a   1.000
_cell.length_b   1.000
_cell.length_c   1.000
_cell.angle_alpha   90.00
_cell.angle_beta   90.00
_cell.angle_gamma   90.00
#
_symmetry.space_group_name_H-M   'P 1'
#
loop_
_entity.id
_entity.type
_entity.pdbx_description
1 polymer ?
#
loop_
_entity_poly.entity_id
_entity_poly.type
_entity_poly.pdbx_seq_one_letter_code
_entity_poly.pdbx_strand_id
1 'polypeptide(L)'
;MDTVAAPSSYDGPRLILASASPRRRDLLGFGVIPFEVRPSPFDEASMPYTGAGPVMDWIEALSLAKARGIPCPPGHVVLGADTAVVRDGRVYGKPTDAAEADRFLATLTGGWHEVITGIALISPERTLVRHAITRVHMLPMTAVMRAAYIATGEPLDKAGAYAIQGGGSIVADRIEGCYTNVVGLSLPLLDEMLSTGFGFSLLGGSMPTGAQSGQGLPAEHTTGASTDMTRK
;
A
#
# COMPACT_ATOMS: atom_id res chain seq x y z
N MET A 1 5.18 0.46 -23.68
CA MET A 1 5.79 -0.34 -22.60
C MET A 1 6.97 0.46 -22.12
N ASP A 2 6.85 1.08 -20.95
CA ASP A 2 7.95 1.83 -20.35
C ASP A 2 8.72 0.85 -19.46
N THR A 3 9.95 0.52 -19.84
CA THR A 3 10.85 -0.34 -19.08
C THR A 3 11.88 0.54 -18.39
N VAL A 4 12.00 0.42 -17.07
CA VAL A 4 13.13 1.02 -16.34
C VAL A 4 14.30 0.04 -16.43
N ALA A 5 15.37 0.45 -17.11
CA ALA A 5 16.51 -0.42 -17.41
C ALA A 5 17.26 -0.85 -16.14
N ALA A 6 17.66 -2.12 -16.09
CA ALA A 6 18.45 -2.67 -15.00
C ALA A 6 19.88 -2.08 -15.01
N PRO A 7 20.52 -1.83 -13.85
CA PRO A 7 21.97 -1.76 -13.80
C PRO A 7 22.57 -3.08 -14.31
N SER A 8 23.71 -3.03 -14.98
CA SER A 8 24.31 -4.11 -15.79
C SER A 8 24.76 -5.37 -15.02
N SER A 9 24.32 -5.55 -13.78
CA SER A 9 24.74 -6.62 -12.86
C SER A 9 23.62 -7.20 -11.99
N TYR A 10 22.34 -6.92 -12.28
CA TYR A 10 21.22 -7.47 -11.49
C TYR A 10 20.71 -8.80 -12.07
N ASP A 11 20.98 -9.90 -11.36
CA ASP A 11 20.54 -11.25 -11.69
C ASP A 11 19.31 -11.73 -10.89
N GLY A 12 18.64 -10.82 -10.17
CA GLY A 12 17.45 -11.14 -9.39
C GLY A 12 16.15 -11.16 -10.21
N PRO A 13 15.02 -11.58 -9.60
CA PRO A 13 13.73 -11.61 -10.28
C PRO A 13 13.30 -10.23 -10.80
N ARG A 14 12.63 -10.21 -11.95
CA ARG A 14 12.08 -8.96 -12.51
C ARG A 14 10.72 -8.65 -11.91
N LEU A 15 10.50 -7.39 -11.55
CA LEU A 15 9.22 -6.95 -11.02
C LEU A 15 8.29 -6.47 -12.14
N ILE A 16 7.02 -6.87 -12.10
CA ILE A 16 5.97 -6.39 -13.00
C ILE A 16 4.94 -5.62 -12.19
N LEU A 17 4.80 -4.31 -12.42
CA LEU A 17 3.76 -3.48 -11.81
C LEU A 17 2.45 -3.65 -12.58
N ALA A 18 1.47 -4.31 -11.97
CA ALA A 18 0.12 -4.54 -12.47
C ALA A 18 -0.80 -3.30 -12.31
N SER A 19 -0.32 -2.11 -12.66
CA SER A 19 -1.04 -0.85 -12.43
C SER A 19 -0.82 0.19 -13.53
N ALA A 20 -1.87 0.92 -13.90
CA ALA A 20 -1.79 2.12 -14.74
C ALA A 20 -1.47 3.40 -13.95
N SER A 21 -1.40 3.33 -12.61
CA SER A 21 -1.22 4.53 -11.77
C SER A 21 0.17 5.15 -11.97
N PRO A 22 0.26 6.41 -12.46
CA PRO A 22 1.54 7.09 -12.59
C PRO A 22 2.25 7.21 -11.24
N ARG A 23 1.51 7.49 -10.17
CA ARG A 23 2.07 7.62 -8.80
C ARG A 23 2.75 6.34 -8.33
N ARG A 24 2.17 5.16 -8.60
CA ARG A 24 2.79 3.88 -8.20
C ARG A 24 4.04 3.58 -9.02
N ARG A 25 4.04 3.90 -10.31
CA ARG A 25 5.22 3.82 -11.17
C ARG A 25 6.34 4.72 -10.66
N ASP A 26 6.00 5.98 -10.34
CA ASP A 26 6.98 6.97 -9.91
C ASP A 26 7.56 6.60 -8.53
N LEU A 27 6.74 6.13 -7.59
CA LEU A 27 7.21 5.58 -6.31
C LEU A 27 8.15 4.39 -6.49
N LEU A 28 7.81 3.45 -7.37
CA LEU A 28 8.63 2.26 -7.62
C LEU A 28 9.97 2.64 -8.28
N GLY A 29 9.98 3.73 -9.05
CA GLY A 29 11.18 4.33 -9.64
C GLY A 29 12.18 4.92 -8.62
N PHE A 30 11.83 5.02 -7.34
CA PHE A 30 12.80 5.35 -6.29
C PHE A 30 13.73 4.19 -5.94
N GLY A 31 13.34 2.95 -6.27
CA GLY A 31 14.19 1.78 -6.14
C GLY A 31 15.24 1.68 -7.25
N VAL A 32 16.13 0.69 -7.14
CA VAL A 32 17.21 0.45 -8.10
C VAL A 32 17.03 -0.83 -8.92
N ILE A 33 15.98 -1.61 -8.64
CA ILE A 33 15.67 -2.83 -9.40
C ILE A 33 14.89 -2.51 -10.68
N PRO A 34 15.11 -3.25 -11.78
CA PRO A 34 14.32 -3.11 -12.98
C PRO A 34 12.88 -3.54 -12.74
N PHE A 35 11.95 -2.81 -13.35
CA PHE A 35 10.56 -3.22 -13.39
C PHE A 35 9.89 -2.87 -14.72
N GLU A 36 8.81 -3.59 -15.00
CA GLU A 36 7.94 -3.37 -16.15
C GLU A 36 6.56 -2.92 -15.70
N VAL A 37 5.96 -1.96 -16.40
CA VAL A 37 4.58 -1.57 -16.16
C VAL A 37 3.65 -2.31 -17.11
N ARG A 38 2.75 -3.13 -16.57
CA ARG A 38 1.72 -3.86 -17.32
C ARG A 38 0.35 -3.61 -16.67
N PRO A 39 -0.42 -2.60 -17.09
CA PRO A 39 -1.74 -2.35 -16.52
C PRO A 39 -2.63 -3.58 -16.53
N SER A 40 -3.19 -3.93 -15.37
CA SER A 40 -4.12 -5.07 -15.25
C SER A 40 -5.42 -4.79 -16.02
N PRO A 41 -5.97 -5.79 -16.74
CA PRO A 41 -7.29 -5.68 -17.37
C PRO A 41 -8.44 -5.83 -16.37
N PHE A 42 -8.14 -6.05 -15.08
CA PHE A 42 -9.14 -6.26 -14.04
C PHE A 42 -10.04 -5.02 -13.85
N ASP A 43 -11.36 -5.23 -13.91
CA ASP A 43 -12.36 -4.21 -13.66
C ASP A 43 -12.68 -4.11 -12.16
N GLU A 44 -12.25 -3.02 -11.52
CA GLU A 44 -12.52 -2.74 -10.10
C GLU A 44 -14.02 -2.65 -9.79
N ALA A 45 -14.84 -2.21 -10.75
CA ALA A 45 -16.29 -2.07 -10.56
C ALA A 45 -17.00 -3.43 -10.40
N SER A 46 -16.34 -4.53 -10.80
CA SER A 46 -16.86 -5.89 -10.62
C SER A 46 -16.79 -6.39 -9.16
N MET A 47 -16.02 -5.70 -8.30
CA MET A 47 -15.86 -6.04 -6.88
C MET A 47 -16.07 -4.80 -5.99
N PRO A 48 -17.29 -4.24 -5.93
CA PRO A 48 -17.57 -3.09 -5.08
C PRO A 48 -17.48 -3.47 -3.60
N TYR A 49 -17.06 -2.53 -2.75
CA TYR A 49 -17.18 -2.71 -1.31
C TYR A 49 -18.66 -2.66 -0.90
N THR A 50 -19.15 -3.73 -0.29
CA THR A 50 -20.56 -3.87 0.10
C THR A 50 -20.85 -3.44 1.53
N GLY A 51 -19.82 -3.02 2.28
CA GLY A 51 -19.93 -2.80 3.73
C GLY A 51 -19.91 -4.09 4.56
N ALA A 52 -19.88 -5.26 3.92
CA ALA A 52 -19.75 -6.54 4.60
C ALA A 52 -18.27 -6.83 4.88
N GLY A 53 -17.91 -6.87 6.16
CA GLY A 53 -16.57 -7.23 6.62
C GLY A 53 -15.54 -6.08 6.58
N PRO A 54 -14.29 -6.37 7.01
CA PRO A 54 -13.23 -5.38 7.07
C PRO A 54 -12.87 -4.80 5.68
N VAL A 55 -12.63 -3.48 5.61
CA VAL A 55 -12.14 -2.83 4.38
C VAL A 55 -10.80 -3.41 3.93
N MET A 56 -9.96 -3.84 4.88
CA MET A 56 -8.64 -4.40 4.60
C MET A 56 -8.72 -5.65 3.72
N ASP A 57 -9.65 -6.55 4.02
CA ASP A 57 -9.86 -7.80 3.27
C ASP A 57 -10.28 -7.51 1.83
N TRP A 58 -11.13 -6.49 1.63
CA TRP A 58 -11.55 -6.05 0.31
C TRP A 58 -10.40 -5.44 -0.49
N ILE A 59 -9.58 -4.58 0.12
CA ILE A 59 -8.43 -3.97 -0.54
C ILE A 59 -7.34 -4.99 -0.87
N GLU A 60 -7.12 -5.97 0.00
CA GLU A 60 -6.25 -7.11 -0.28
C GLU A 60 -6.77 -7.94 -1.47
N ALA A 61 -8.08 -8.21 -1.52
CA ALA A 61 -8.71 -8.94 -2.61
C ALA A 61 -8.59 -8.20 -3.96
N LEU A 62 -8.82 -6.88 -3.98
CA LEU A 62 -8.63 -6.06 -5.17
C LEU A 62 -7.17 -6.05 -5.66
N SER A 63 -6.22 -5.91 -4.73
CA SER A 63 -4.79 -5.93 -5.05
C SER A 63 -4.37 -7.27 -5.65
N LEU A 64 -4.87 -8.38 -5.09
CA LEU A 64 -4.64 -9.73 -5.58
C LEU A 64 -5.28 -9.96 -6.95
N ALA A 65 -6.52 -9.51 -7.16
CA ALA A 65 -7.22 -9.66 -8.43
C ALA A 65 -6.49 -8.93 -9.57
N LYS A 66 -5.98 -7.72 -9.30
CA LYS A 66 -5.14 -6.98 -10.25
C LYS A 66 -3.87 -7.73 -10.62
N ALA A 67 -3.15 -8.25 -9.63
CA ALA A 67 -1.94 -9.03 -9.87
C ALA A 67 -2.24 -10.30 -10.69
N ARG A 68 -3.32 -11.02 -10.38
CA ARG A 68 -3.74 -12.22 -11.12
C ARG A 68 -4.12 -11.96 -12.57
N GLY A 69 -4.57 -10.74 -12.89
CA GLY A 69 -4.87 -10.33 -14.26
C GLY A 69 -3.65 -10.22 -15.18
N ILE A 70 -2.43 -10.36 -14.65
CA ILE A 70 -1.18 -10.25 -15.41
C ILE A 70 -0.46 -11.61 -15.45
N PRO A 71 -0.07 -12.11 -16.64
CA PRO A 71 0.76 -13.30 -16.75
C PRO A 71 2.10 -13.13 -16.02
N CYS A 72 2.47 -14.14 -15.23
CA CYS A 72 3.71 -14.18 -14.47
C CYS A 72 4.67 -15.23 -15.07
N PRO A 73 5.62 -14.84 -15.95
CA PRO A 73 6.62 -15.76 -16.46
C PRO A 73 7.60 -16.20 -15.37
N PRO A 74 8.32 -17.32 -15.55
CA PRO A 74 9.40 -17.72 -14.64
C PRO A 74 10.41 -16.59 -14.41
N GLY A 75 10.91 -16.47 -13.18
CA GLY A 75 11.85 -15.42 -12.78
C GLY A 75 11.23 -14.02 -12.64
N HIS A 76 9.89 -13.91 -12.62
CA HIS A 76 9.19 -12.64 -12.39
C HIS A 76 8.35 -12.67 -11.11
N VAL A 77 8.10 -11.48 -10.58
CA VAL A 77 7.13 -11.24 -9.52
C VAL A 77 6.15 -10.16 -10.02
N VAL A 78 4.85 -10.44 -9.96
CA VAL A 78 3.80 -9.49 -10.30
C VAL A 78 3.34 -8.77 -9.03
N LEU A 79 3.38 -7.44 -9.05
CA LEU A 79 2.94 -6.53 -8.02
C LEU A 79 1.57 -5.93 -8.38
N GLY A 80 0.53 -6.30 -7.64
CA GLY A 80 -0.76 -5.62 -7.65
C GLY A 80 -0.93 -4.75 -6.40
N ALA A 81 -1.61 -3.62 -6.55
CA ALA A 81 -1.92 -2.73 -5.43
C ALA A 81 -3.23 -1.97 -5.65
N ASP A 82 -3.95 -1.74 -4.55
CA ASP A 82 -5.14 -0.91 -4.50
C ASP A 82 -5.20 -0.06 -3.23
N THR A 83 -5.90 1.08 -3.26
CA THR A 83 -5.87 2.05 -2.17
C THR A 83 -7.26 2.63 -1.91
N ALA A 84 -7.71 2.59 -0.66
CA ALA A 84 -8.94 3.23 -0.20
C ALA A 84 -8.67 4.31 0.85
N VAL A 85 -9.55 5.31 0.86
CA VAL A 85 -9.67 6.30 1.94
C VAL A 85 -10.88 5.93 2.77
N VAL A 86 -10.73 5.88 4.09
CA VAL A 86 -11.79 5.46 5.02
C VAL A 86 -11.93 6.45 6.16
N ARG A 87 -13.16 6.82 6.48
CA ARG A 87 -13.48 7.59 7.68
C ARG A 87 -14.78 7.08 8.27
N ASP A 88 -14.78 6.80 9.58
CA ASP A 88 -15.94 6.31 10.34
C ASP A 88 -16.62 5.10 9.68
N GLY A 89 -15.82 4.15 9.18
CA GLY A 89 -16.30 2.93 8.51
C GLY A 89 -16.79 3.13 7.06
N ARG A 90 -16.82 4.37 6.56
CA ARG A 90 -17.20 4.66 5.17
C ARG A 90 -15.98 4.73 4.25
N VAL A 91 -16.05 4.02 3.13
CA VAL A 91 -15.06 4.12 2.03
C VAL A 91 -15.38 5.33 1.14
N TYR A 92 -14.34 6.10 0.81
CA TYR A 92 -14.38 7.22 -0.11
C TYR A 92 -13.59 6.87 -1.37
N GLY A 93 -14.30 6.45 -2.41
CA GLY A 93 -13.74 6.15 -3.72
C GLY A 93 -13.33 7.41 -4.50
N LYS A 94 -13.21 7.28 -5.82
CA LYS A 94 -13.08 8.43 -6.72
C LYS A 94 -14.46 9.11 -6.83
N PRO A 95 -14.55 10.44 -6.70
CA PRO A 95 -15.82 11.12 -6.87
C PRO A 95 -16.28 11.01 -8.33
N THR A 96 -17.57 10.79 -8.52
CA THR A 96 -18.22 10.71 -9.84
C THR A 96 -18.41 12.09 -10.48
N ASP A 97 -18.50 13.14 -9.66
CA ASP A 97 -18.65 14.52 -10.09
C ASP A 97 -18.07 15.52 -9.07
N ALA A 98 -18.07 16.81 -9.44
CA ALA A 98 -17.60 17.91 -8.60
C ALA A 98 -18.40 18.06 -7.29
N ALA A 99 -19.70 17.74 -7.29
CA ALA A 99 -20.53 17.85 -6.10
C ALA A 99 -20.20 16.75 -5.10
N GLU A 100 -19.88 15.54 -5.56
CA GLU A 100 -19.38 14.46 -4.74
C GLU A 100 -17.99 14.75 -4.19
N ALA A 101 -17.11 15.34 -5.00
CA ALA A 101 -15.80 15.80 -4.54
C ALA A 101 -15.93 16.82 -3.38
N ASP A 102 -16.85 17.78 -3.48
CA ASP A 102 -17.12 18.74 -2.39
C ASP A 102 -17.61 18.04 -1.12
N ARG A 103 -18.54 17.07 -1.24
CA ARG A 103 -19.03 16.28 -0.10
C ARG A 103 -17.91 15.47 0.56
N PHE A 104 -17.02 14.87 -0.23
CA PHE A 104 -15.87 14.11 0.28
C PHE A 104 -14.93 15.04 1.05
N LEU A 105 -14.52 16.15 0.43
CA LEU A 105 -13.62 17.13 1.04
C LEU A 105 -14.23 17.78 2.29
N ALA A 106 -15.53 18.11 2.27
CA ALA A 106 -16.22 18.65 3.43
C ALA A 106 -16.25 17.67 4.62
N THR A 107 -16.31 16.37 4.33
CA THR A 107 -16.30 15.33 5.37
C THR A 107 -14.88 15.02 5.85
N LEU A 108 -13.92 14.85 4.94
CA LEU A 108 -12.57 14.38 5.28
C LEU A 108 -11.71 15.48 5.91
N THR A 109 -11.89 16.74 5.51
CA THR A 109 -11.15 17.87 6.10
C THR A 109 -11.63 18.20 7.52
N GLY A 110 -10.73 18.74 8.33
CA GLY A 110 -11.02 19.08 9.74
C GLY A 110 -10.98 17.89 10.69
N GLY A 111 -10.33 16.79 10.32
CA GLY A 111 -10.22 15.61 11.17
C GLY A 111 -9.28 14.55 10.63
N TRP A 112 -9.33 13.38 11.25
CA TRP A 112 -8.56 12.20 10.86
C TRP A 112 -9.36 11.29 9.92
N HIS A 113 -8.65 10.66 8.99
CA HIS A 113 -9.11 9.52 8.22
C HIS A 113 -7.96 8.55 7.99
N GLU A 114 -8.28 7.34 7.54
CA GLU A 114 -7.34 6.28 7.24
C GLU A 114 -7.15 6.15 5.74
N VAL A 115 -5.91 5.89 5.34
CA VAL A 115 -5.56 5.48 3.99
C VAL A 115 -4.99 4.08 4.06
N ILE A 116 -5.65 3.18 3.35
CA ILE A 116 -5.41 1.74 3.36
C ILE A 116 -4.92 1.37 1.97
N THR A 117 -3.71 0.82 1.86
CA THR A 117 -3.23 0.24 0.60
C THR A 117 -2.95 -1.24 0.77
N GLY A 118 -3.52 -2.04 -0.13
CA GLY A 118 -3.23 -3.46 -0.28
C GLY A 118 -2.08 -3.66 -1.26
N ILE A 119 -1.28 -4.69 -1.01
CA ILE A 119 -0.16 -5.10 -1.83
C ILE A 119 -0.26 -6.61 -2.02
N ALA A 120 -0.24 -7.05 -3.27
CA ALA A 120 -0.17 -8.45 -3.64
C ALA A 120 1.08 -8.70 -4.49
N LEU A 121 1.84 -9.74 -4.14
CA LEU A 121 2.99 -10.23 -4.88
C LEU A 121 2.73 -11.67 -5.33
N ILE A 122 2.89 -11.95 -6.62
CA ILE A 122 2.67 -13.28 -7.21
C ILE A 122 3.90 -13.69 -8.02
N SER A 123 4.42 -14.89 -7.76
CA SER A 123 5.27 -15.67 -8.66
C SER A 123 4.63 -17.03 -8.93
N PRO A 124 5.16 -17.86 -9.84
CA PRO A 124 4.66 -19.22 -10.03
C PRO A 124 4.68 -20.08 -8.76
N GLU A 125 5.59 -19.79 -7.82
CA GLU A 125 5.83 -20.57 -6.61
C GLU A 125 5.15 -19.98 -5.37
N ARG A 126 4.78 -18.70 -5.39
CA ARG A 126 4.35 -17.98 -4.18
C ARG A 126 3.35 -16.88 -4.46
N THR A 127 2.39 -16.72 -3.55
CA THR A 127 1.52 -15.54 -3.47
C THR A 127 1.57 -14.98 -2.05
N LEU A 128 1.85 -13.68 -1.93
CA LEU A 128 1.77 -12.94 -0.67
C LEU A 128 0.82 -11.76 -0.83
N VAL A 129 -0.03 -11.54 0.16
CA VAL A 129 -0.95 -10.39 0.21
C VAL A 129 -0.90 -9.79 1.60
N ARG A 130 -0.74 -8.47 1.68
CA ARG A 130 -0.71 -7.68 2.91
C ARG A 130 -1.28 -6.29 2.65
N HIS A 131 -1.46 -5.52 3.71
CA HIS A 131 -1.87 -4.13 3.62
C HIS A 131 -1.08 -3.24 4.58
N ALA A 132 -1.10 -1.93 4.33
CA ALA A 132 -0.65 -0.91 5.25
C ALA A 132 -1.77 0.10 5.52
N ILE A 133 -1.86 0.56 6.77
CA ILE A 133 -2.76 1.63 7.20
C ILE A 133 -1.93 2.85 7.55
N THR A 134 -2.39 4.03 7.15
CA THR A 134 -1.78 5.31 7.53
C THR A 134 -2.88 6.31 7.82
N ARG A 135 -2.80 6.99 8.96
CA ARG A 135 -3.77 8.02 9.33
C ARG A 135 -3.30 9.37 8.82
N VAL A 136 -4.21 10.16 8.28
CA VAL A 136 -3.94 11.51 7.78
C VAL A 136 -4.89 12.47 8.47
N HIS A 137 -4.34 13.53 9.06
CA HIS A 137 -5.09 14.63 9.62
C HIS A 137 -5.12 15.78 8.62
N MET A 138 -6.32 16.26 8.29
CA MET A 138 -6.48 17.42 7.43
C MET A 138 -7.01 18.62 8.21
N LEU A 139 -6.42 19.80 7.99
CA LEU A 139 -7.01 21.07 8.41
C LEU A 139 -8.36 21.27 7.72
N PRO A 140 -9.31 21.99 8.35
CA PRO A 140 -10.60 22.26 7.72
C PRO A 140 -10.43 23.10 6.45
N MET A 141 -11.12 22.71 5.37
CA MET A 141 -11.24 23.53 4.17
C MET A 141 -12.55 24.31 4.18
N THR A 142 -12.47 25.61 3.92
CA THR A 142 -13.67 26.43 3.66
C THR A 142 -14.31 26.03 2.31
N ALA A 143 -15.59 26.34 2.12
CA ALA A 143 -16.27 26.09 0.84
C ALA A 143 -15.54 26.74 -0.36
N VAL A 144 -14.96 27.93 -0.16
CA VAL A 144 -14.17 28.64 -1.18
C VAL A 144 -12.91 27.87 -1.54
N MET A 145 -12.18 27.34 -0.54
CA MET A 145 -10.99 26.52 -0.78
C MET A 145 -11.32 25.23 -1.51
N ARG A 146 -12.40 24.53 -1.12
CA ARG A 146 -12.83 23.29 -1.79
C ARG A 146 -13.21 23.55 -3.24
N ALA A 147 -14.01 24.59 -3.50
CA ALA A 147 -14.39 24.97 -4.86
C ALA A 147 -13.16 25.29 -5.73
N ALA A 148 -12.19 26.06 -5.21
CA ALA A 148 -10.96 26.37 -5.92
C ALA A 148 -10.12 25.12 -6.22
N TYR A 149 -10.02 24.19 -5.25
CA TYR A 149 -9.28 22.95 -5.42
C TYR A 149 -9.95 22.01 -6.43
N ILE A 150 -11.28 21.87 -6.38
CA ILE A 150 -12.06 21.08 -7.36
C ILE A 150 -11.91 21.64 -8.77
N ALA A 151 -11.86 22.97 -8.93
CA ALA A 151 -11.67 23.61 -10.23
C ALA A 151 -10.33 23.27 -10.91
N THR A 152 -9.33 22.78 -10.16
CA THR A 152 -8.07 22.29 -10.74
C THR A 152 -8.22 20.93 -11.46
N GLY A 153 -9.30 20.19 -11.18
CA GLY A 153 -9.50 18.81 -11.64
C GLY A 153 -8.70 17.76 -10.87
N GLU A 154 -7.69 18.14 -10.07
CA GLU A 154 -6.85 17.21 -9.30
C GLU A 154 -7.66 16.26 -8.38
N PRO A 155 -8.76 16.67 -7.73
CA PRO A 155 -9.58 15.78 -6.90
C PRO A 155 -10.25 14.61 -7.63
N LEU A 156 -10.57 14.77 -8.91
CA LEU A 156 -11.62 13.97 -9.56
C LEU A 156 -11.19 12.52 -9.86
N ASP A 157 -9.90 12.27 -10.02
CA ASP A 157 -9.36 10.94 -10.33
C ASP A 157 -8.77 10.22 -9.09
N LYS A 158 -9.02 10.73 -7.88
CA LYS A 158 -8.38 10.27 -6.63
C LYS A 158 -9.38 9.84 -5.57
N ALA A 159 -9.05 8.74 -4.90
CA ALA A 159 -9.81 8.26 -3.74
C ALA A 159 -9.84 9.35 -2.66
N GLY A 160 -11.02 9.61 -2.08
CA GLY A 160 -11.20 10.67 -1.10
C GLY A 160 -11.16 12.10 -1.65
N ALA A 161 -11.11 12.27 -2.98
CA ALA A 161 -11.08 13.57 -3.65
C ALA A 161 -9.89 14.47 -3.27
N TYR A 162 -8.75 13.90 -2.86
CA TYR A 162 -7.53 14.67 -2.63
C TYR A 162 -6.25 13.92 -3.02
N ALA A 163 -5.17 14.68 -3.24
CA ALA A 163 -3.83 14.14 -3.36
C ALA A 163 -2.95 14.72 -2.26
N ILE A 164 -2.19 13.87 -1.57
CA ILE A 164 -1.15 14.35 -0.67
C ILE A 164 0.09 14.88 -1.43
N GLN A 165 0.16 14.59 -2.74
CA GLN A 165 1.09 15.16 -3.70
C GLN A 165 0.31 16.11 -4.61
N GLY A 166 0.27 17.40 -4.27
CA GLY A 166 -0.49 18.40 -5.02
C GLY A 166 -1.26 19.36 -4.11
N GLY A 167 -2.37 19.92 -4.60
CA GLY A 167 -3.15 20.92 -3.88
C GLY A 167 -3.68 20.44 -2.53
N GLY A 168 -3.97 19.13 -2.39
CA GLY A 168 -4.39 18.56 -1.10
C GLY A 168 -3.32 18.63 0.00
N SER A 169 -2.04 18.76 -0.34
CA SER A 169 -0.95 18.91 0.63
C SER A 169 -1.05 20.20 1.45
N ILE A 170 -1.72 21.24 0.93
CA ILE A 170 -1.89 22.54 1.61
C ILE A 170 -2.60 22.38 2.96
N VAL A 171 -3.46 21.37 3.09
CA VAL A 171 -4.23 21.13 4.31
C VAL A 171 -3.91 19.78 4.96
N ALA A 172 -2.99 18.98 4.42
CA ALA A 172 -2.54 17.75 5.05
C ALA A 172 -1.54 18.09 6.17
N ASP A 173 -2.05 18.23 7.40
CA ASP A 173 -1.32 18.74 8.57
C ASP A 173 -0.40 17.68 9.18
N ARG A 174 -0.91 16.46 9.36
CA ARG A 174 -0.19 15.37 10.04
C ARG A 174 -0.45 14.03 9.37
N ILE A 175 0.57 13.17 9.42
CA ILE A 175 0.53 11.78 8.95
C ILE A 175 1.06 10.89 10.06
N GLU A 176 0.31 9.85 10.42
CA GLU A 176 0.76 8.78 11.31
C GLU A 176 0.83 7.48 10.52
N GLY A 177 2.05 7.09 10.15
CA GLY A 177 2.33 5.92 9.34
C GLY A 177 3.22 6.24 8.14
N CYS A 178 2.93 5.62 7.00
CA CYS A 178 3.78 5.63 5.83
C CYS A 178 3.30 6.64 4.78
N TYR A 179 4.10 7.66 4.46
CA TYR A 179 3.76 8.62 3.42
C TYR A 179 3.51 7.97 2.04
N THR A 180 4.38 7.02 1.64
CA THR A 180 4.25 6.35 0.32
C THR A 180 3.00 5.47 0.26
N ASN A 181 2.53 4.95 1.40
CA ASN A 181 1.22 4.31 1.52
C ASN A 181 0.08 5.26 1.15
N VAL A 182 0.11 6.51 1.62
CA VAL A 182 -0.90 7.53 1.29
C VAL A 182 -0.88 7.89 -0.19
N VAL A 183 0.30 7.94 -0.80
CA VAL A 183 0.46 8.19 -2.24
C VAL A 183 -0.13 7.04 -3.09
N GLY A 184 -0.08 5.82 -2.56
CA GLY A 184 -0.77 4.64 -3.10
C GLY A 184 0.06 3.37 -3.21
N LEU A 185 1.27 3.33 -2.65
CA LEU A 185 2.10 2.12 -2.54
C LEU A 185 3.06 2.24 -1.36
N SER A 186 2.86 1.46 -0.30
CA SER A 186 3.77 1.45 0.85
C SER A 186 5.10 0.80 0.47
N LEU A 187 6.13 1.60 0.19
CA LEU A 187 7.46 1.10 -0.16
C LEU A 187 8.11 0.26 0.95
N PRO A 188 8.03 0.62 2.25
CA PRO A 188 8.58 -0.22 3.31
C PRO A 188 7.92 -1.60 3.40
N LEU A 189 6.59 -1.67 3.29
CA LEU A 189 5.87 -2.94 3.29
C LEU A 189 6.20 -3.76 2.05
N LEU A 190 6.26 -3.12 0.88
CA LEU A 190 6.65 -3.79 -0.36
C LEU A 190 8.05 -4.41 -0.24
N ASP A 191 9.02 -3.66 0.25
CA ASP A 191 10.40 -4.11 0.41
C ASP A 191 10.52 -5.27 1.42
N GLU A 192 9.80 -5.20 2.53
CA GLU A 192 9.71 -6.30 3.51
C GLU A 192 9.15 -7.58 2.86
N MET A 193 8.05 -7.45 2.11
CA MET A 193 7.41 -8.58 1.42
C MET A 193 8.31 -9.17 0.33
N LEU A 194 9.06 -8.35 -0.40
CA LEU A 194 10.03 -8.81 -1.40
C LEU A 194 11.21 -9.52 -0.72
N SER A 195 11.74 -8.94 0.36
CA SER A 195 12.91 -9.47 1.05
C SER A 195 12.62 -10.81 1.72
N THR A 196 11.53 -10.90 2.49
CA THR A 196 11.12 -12.11 3.22
C THR A 196 10.45 -13.15 2.31
N GLY A 197 9.76 -12.66 1.27
CA GLY A 197 8.95 -13.48 0.37
C GLY A 197 9.69 -14.00 -0.85
N PHE A 198 10.63 -13.24 -1.39
CA PHE A 198 11.23 -13.50 -2.70
C PHE A 198 12.76 -13.36 -2.70
N GLY A 199 13.36 -12.96 -1.58
CA GLY A 199 14.81 -12.94 -1.39
C GLY A 199 15.51 -11.78 -2.10
N PHE A 200 14.84 -10.67 -2.37
CA PHE A 200 15.46 -9.47 -2.92
C PHE A 200 14.80 -8.19 -2.40
N SER A 201 15.53 -7.08 -2.44
CA SER A 201 15.06 -5.75 -2.02
C SER A 201 14.85 -4.82 -3.20
N LEU A 202 13.98 -3.82 -3.05
CA LEU A 202 13.85 -2.68 -3.97
C LEU A 202 15.16 -1.88 -4.11
N LEU A 203 16.01 -1.90 -3.09
CA LEU A 203 17.34 -1.28 -3.10
C LEU A 203 18.42 -2.18 -3.71
N GLY A 204 18.02 -3.31 -4.31
CA GLY A 204 18.92 -4.26 -4.95
C GLY A 204 19.50 -5.28 -3.96
N GLY A 205 20.39 -6.13 -4.48
CA GLY A 205 20.95 -7.28 -3.76
C GLY A 205 20.03 -8.50 -3.78
N SER A 206 20.60 -9.67 -4.05
CA SER A 206 19.98 -10.96 -3.75
C SER A 206 20.33 -11.32 -2.32
N MET A 207 19.33 -11.53 -1.47
CA MET A 207 19.56 -12.10 -0.16
C MET A 207 19.86 -13.58 -0.33
N PRO A 208 20.93 -14.12 0.30
CA PRO A 208 21.21 -15.54 0.22
C PRO A 208 19.98 -16.33 0.69
N THR A 209 19.50 -17.23 -0.15
CA THR A 209 18.42 -18.18 0.14
C THR A 209 18.89 -19.15 1.22
N GLY A 210 18.79 -18.74 2.49
CA GLY A 210 19.35 -19.51 3.59
C GLY A 210 19.10 -18.91 4.98
N ALA A 211 17.85 -18.92 5.42
CA ALA A 211 17.52 -19.06 6.84
C ALA A 211 16.09 -19.60 6.97
N GLN A 212 15.95 -20.93 6.94
CA GLN A 212 14.83 -21.54 7.64
C GLN A 212 14.98 -21.13 9.10
N SER A 213 14.02 -20.36 9.62
CA SER A 213 13.92 -20.06 11.05
C SER A 213 13.57 -21.34 11.80
N GLY A 214 14.59 -22.15 12.05
CA GLY A 214 14.57 -23.31 12.91
C GLY A 214 15.51 -23.08 14.08
N GLN A 215 15.15 -22.18 14.99
CA GLN A 215 15.56 -22.26 16.40
C GLN A 215 14.43 -21.73 17.25
N GLY A 216 13.75 -22.67 17.92
CA GLY A 216 12.83 -22.36 19.00
C GLY A 216 13.58 -21.63 20.11
N LEU A 217 12.92 -20.62 20.66
CA LEU A 217 13.30 -20.04 21.95
C LEU A 217 13.38 -21.20 22.98
N PRO A 218 14.50 -21.40 23.69
CA PRO A 218 14.48 -22.30 24.82
C PRO A 218 13.58 -21.69 25.90
N ALA A 219 12.56 -22.43 26.30
CA ALA A 219 11.79 -22.13 27.49
C ALA A 219 12.73 -22.20 28.69
N GLU A 220 12.98 -21.06 29.33
CA GLU A 220 13.64 -21.03 30.64
C GLU A 220 12.69 -21.66 31.66
N HIS A 221 12.95 -22.93 31.97
CA HIS A 221 12.49 -23.59 33.17
C HIS A 221 13.19 -22.94 34.39
N THR A 222 12.50 -22.03 35.07
CA THR A 222 12.85 -21.69 36.46
C THR A 222 12.12 -22.65 37.40
N THR A 223 12.73 -23.80 37.64
CA THR A 223 12.47 -24.66 38.79
C THR A 223 13.49 -24.34 39.88
N GLY A 224 13.02 -24.03 41.11
CA GLY A 224 13.85 -24.24 42.30
C GLY A 224 13.57 -23.36 43.51
N ALA A 225 12.95 -23.97 44.52
CA ALA A 225 13.09 -23.75 45.98
C ALA A 225 12.70 -22.36 46.54
N SER A 226 11.66 -22.20 47.38
CA SER A 226 11.40 -22.83 48.68
C SER A 226 12.59 -22.83 49.63
N THR A 227 12.73 -21.74 50.39
CA THR A 227 13.30 -21.78 51.74
C THR A 227 12.55 -20.81 52.65
N ASP A 228 11.81 -21.40 53.57
CA ASP A 228 11.38 -20.87 54.85
C ASP A 228 12.61 -20.54 55.73
N MET A 229 12.63 -19.36 56.38
CA MET A 229 13.04 -19.23 57.80
C MET A 229 12.92 -17.77 58.33
N THR A 230 11.93 -17.56 59.20
CA THR A 230 11.92 -16.81 60.48
C THR A 230 12.77 -15.55 60.78
N ARG A 231 12.07 -14.62 61.45
CA ARG A 231 12.50 -13.71 62.57
C ARG A 231 13.47 -12.58 62.24
N LYS A 232 13.02 -11.32 62.40
CA LYS A 232 12.93 -10.60 63.67
C LYS A 232 12.06 -9.34 63.50
#